data_AF-A0A957EX16-F1
#
_entry.id   AF-A0A957EX16-F1
#
_cell.length_a   1.000
_cell.length_b   1.000
_cell.length_c   1.000
_cell.angle_alpha   90.00
_cell.angle_beta   90.00
_cell.angle_gamma   90.00
#
_symmetry.space_group_name_H-M   'P 1'
#
loop_
_entity.id
_entity.type
_entity.pdbx_description
1 polymer ?
#
loop_
_entity_poly.entity_id
_entity_poly.type
_entity_poly.pdbx_seq_one_letter_code
_entity_poly.pdbx_strand_id
1 'polypeptide(L)'
;MISQEQLWQTIWPVVEQTLQATVAADHAQIETYLQPHSPAAALHDLFGATGMALLLKTSLGREDVAVTRAVGTDDGVFVEYAWPMVVNGRSQTTAADLVTVQLQPVSNHWHIHNINPASLDTPLTNARARGVLMSNRVLIRDQGLPTEPWLLPVAFFAGSLQPPLRPQALADDVERLFLPGMQQRGYGAPLLLRGR
;
A
#
# COMPACT_ATOMS: atom_id res chain seq x y z
N MET A 1 -5.07 -9.97 -22.72
CA MET A 1 -3.67 -10.36 -22.46
C MET A 1 -2.81 -9.11 -22.59
N ILE A 2 -1.99 -8.78 -21.60
CA ILE A 2 -1.15 -7.57 -21.59
C ILE A 2 0.16 -7.91 -22.30
N SER A 3 0.63 -7.03 -23.20
CA SER A 3 1.95 -7.22 -23.84
C SER A 3 3.08 -6.75 -22.92
N GLN A 4 4.29 -7.30 -23.08
CA GLN A 4 5.46 -6.80 -22.35
C GLN A 4 5.72 -5.33 -22.64
N GLU A 5 5.54 -4.91 -23.88
CA GLU A 5 5.67 -3.50 -24.28
C GLU A 5 4.68 -2.62 -23.52
N GLN A 6 3.40 -2.99 -23.46
CA GLN A 6 2.39 -2.24 -22.73
C GLN A 6 2.73 -2.18 -21.23
N LEU A 7 3.16 -3.31 -20.65
CA LEU A 7 3.59 -3.36 -19.26
C LEU A 7 4.71 -2.35 -18.99
N TRP A 8 5.80 -2.40 -19.75
CA TRP A 8 7.00 -1.62 -19.44
C TRP A 8 6.94 -0.16 -19.89
N GLN A 9 6.21 0.14 -20.98
CA GLN A 9 6.15 1.50 -21.53
C GLN A 9 4.97 2.32 -20.99
N THR A 10 3.92 1.69 -20.48
CA THR A 10 2.69 2.42 -20.09
C THR A 10 2.20 2.14 -18.68
N ILE A 11 2.29 0.89 -18.20
CA ILE A 11 1.69 0.51 -16.91
C ILE A 11 2.71 0.66 -15.77
N TRP A 12 3.88 0.04 -15.90
CA TRP A 12 4.93 0.11 -14.88
C TRP A 12 5.39 1.54 -14.56
N PRO A 13 5.55 2.45 -15.54
CA PRO A 13 5.93 3.83 -15.23
C PRO A 13 4.97 4.53 -14.26
N VAL A 14 3.67 4.21 -14.27
CA VAL A 14 2.71 4.77 -13.29
C VAL A 14 3.04 4.30 -11.86
N VAL A 15 3.37 3.02 -11.70
CA VAL A 15 3.77 2.45 -10.40
C VAL A 15 5.10 3.08 -9.95
N GLU A 16 6.11 3.12 -10.83
CA GLU A 16 7.42 3.68 -10.55
C GLU A 16 7.36 5.15 -10.15
N GLN A 17 6.60 5.97 -10.89
CA GLN A 17 6.42 7.39 -10.56
C GLN A 17 5.69 7.58 -9.24
N THR A 18 4.73 6.71 -8.91
CA THR A 18 4.06 6.73 -7.60
C THR A 18 5.02 6.36 -6.47
N LEU A 19 5.93 5.40 -6.70
CA LEU A 19 7.00 5.07 -5.74
C LEU A 19 7.92 6.26 -5.49
N GLN A 20 8.40 6.91 -6.55
CA GLN A 20 9.27 8.08 -6.47
C GLN A 20 8.60 9.24 -5.74
N ALA A 21 7.35 9.56 -6.10
CA ALA A 21 6.58 10.61 -5.43
C ALA A 21 6.32 10.28 -3.95
N THR A 22 6.11 9.01 -3.61
CA THR A 22 5.96 8.56 -2.22
C THR A 22 7.25 8.73 -1.42
N VAL A 23 8.41 8.41 -1.99
CA VAL A 23 9.72 8.63 -1.34
C VAL A 23 9.97 10.13 -1.13
N ALA A 24 9.60 10.97 -2.10
CA ALA A 24 9.72 12.42 -2.02
C ALA A 24 8.66 13.09 -1.11
N ALA A 25 7.69 12.33 -0.60
CA ALA A 25 6.51 12.83 0.09
C ALA A 25 5.74 13.91 -0.71
N ASP A 26 5.74 13.81 -2.04
CA ASP A 26 5.03 14.72 -2.93
C ASP A 26 3.57 14.28 -3.09
N HIS A 27 2.71 14.82 -2.22
CA HIS A 27 1.28 14.52 -2.22
C HIS A 27 0.59 14.87 -3.54
N ALA A 28 0.94 16.00 -4.15
CA ALA A 28 0.30 16.46 -5.37
C ALA A 28 0.64 15.52 -6.53
N GLN A 29 1.90 15.09 -6.62
CA GLN A 29 2.33 14.14 -7.62
C GLN A 29 1.76 12.73 -7.39
N ILE A 30 1.65 12.26 -6.13
CA ILE A 30 0.96 11.00 -5.84
C ILE A 30 -0.49 11.05 -6.37
N GLU A 31 -1.22 12.13 -6.09
CA GLU A 31 -2.64 12.27 -6.46
C GLU A 31 -2.90 12.17 -7.97
N THR A 32 -1.95 12.56 -8.83
CA THR A 32 -2.13 12.45 -10.29
C THR A 32 -2.13 11.00 -10.79
N TYR A 33 -1.48 10.09 -10.07
CA TYR A 33 -1.39 8.67 -10.44
C TYR A 33 -2.49 7.81 -9.83
N LEU A 34 -3.23 8.31 -8.85
CA LEU A 34 -4.32 7.57 -8.22
C LEU A 34 -5.62 7.81 -8.97
N GLN A 35 -6.43 6.76 -9.11
CA GLN A 35 -7.76 6.89 -9.67
C GLN A 35 -8.66 7.61 -8.64
N PRO A 36 -9.36 8.70 -9.02
CA PRO A 36 -10.30 9.37 -8.12
C PRO A 36 -11.33 8.40 -7.53
N HIS A 37 -11.67 8.58 -6.26
CA HIS A 37 -12.62 7.74 -5.50
C HIS A 37 -12.24 6.25 -5.37
N SER A 38 -11.02 5.87 -5.75
CA SER A 38 -10.52 4.52 -5.56
C SER A 38 -10.05 4.26 -4.12
N PRO A 39 -9.95 3.00 -3.69
CA PRO A 39 -9.36 2.66 -2.39
C PRO A 39 -7.96 3.26 -2.16
N ALA A 40 -7.11 3.28 -3.19
CA ALA A 40 -5.77 3.88 -3.08
C ALA A 40 -5.85 5.40 -2.86
N ALA A 41 -6.69 6.11 -3.63
CA ALA A 41 -6.91 7.55 -3.45
C ALA A 41 -7.47 7.87 -2.06
N ALA A 42 -8.43 7.09 -1.57
CA ALA A 42 -9.00 7.29 -0.24
C ALA A 42 -7.97 7.06 0.87
N LEU A 43 -7.06 6.09 0.75
CA LEU A 43 -5.97 5.89 1.71
C LEU A 43 -4.94 7.02 1.67
N HIS A 44 -4.61 7.54 0.49
CA HIS A 44 -3.74 8.71 0.37
C HIS A 44 -4.40 9.98 0.95
N ASP A 45 -5.71 10.15 0.77
CA ASP A 45 -6.43 11.27 1.37
C ASP A 45 -6.38 11.17 2.91
N LEU A 46 -6.62 9.99 3.48
CA LEU A 46 -6.59 9.77 4.93
C LEU A 46 -5.19 9.94 5.54
N PHE A 47 -4.15 9.37 4.92
CA PHE A 47 -2.84 9.15 5.55
C PHE A 47 -1.66 9.75 4.79
N GLY A 48 -1.90 10.27 3.59
CA GLY A 48 -0.87 10.90 2.78
C GLY A 48 0.25 9.96 2.35
N ALA A 49 1.41 10.57 2.07
CA ALA A 49 2.63 9.86 1.74
C ALA A 49 3.03 8.81 2.78
N THR A 50 2.75 9.02 4.08
CA THR A 50 3.03 8.01 5.12
C THR A 50 2.20 6.74 4.91
N GLY A 51 0.90 6.87 4.64
CA GLY A 51 0.06 5.71 4.29
C GLY A 51 0.54 5.02 3.03
N MET A 52 0.89 5.78 2.01
CA MET A 52 1.43 5.25 0.75
C MET A 52 2.76 4.52 0.95
N ALA A 53 3.65 5.05 1.79
CA ALA A 53 4.94 4.43 2.09
C ALA A 53 4.78 3.07 2.77
N LEU A 54 3.76 2.91 3.62
CA LEU A 54 3.40 1.63 4.22
C LEU A 54 2.84 0.65 3.17
N LEU A 55 1.91 1.11 2.33
CA LEU A 55 1.26 0.29 1.30
C LEU A 55 2.24 -0.19 0.22
N LEU A 56 3.09 0.72 -0.25
CA LEU A 56 4.07 0.47 -1.30
C LEU A 56 5.38 -0.11 -0.77
N LYS A 57 5.52 -0.20 0.56
CA LYS A 57 6.70 -0.67 1.29
C LYS A 57 7.98 0.13 0.99
N THR A 58 7.87 1.40 0.61
CA THR A 58 9.05 2.27 0.43
C THR A 58 9.76 2.51 1.77
N SER A 59 9.08 2.32 2.91
CA SER A 59 9.68 2.35 4.24
C SER A 59 10.70 1.23 4.51
N LEU A 60 10.85 0.24 3.62
CA LEU A 60 11.88 -0.79 3.75
C LEU A 60 13.30 -0.24 3.51
N GLY A 61 13.43 0.96 2.90
CA GLY A 61 14.74 1.57 2.63
C GLY A 61 15.58 0.80 1.60
N ARG A 62 14.92 0.07 0.69
CA ARG A 62 15.56 -0.68 -0.39
C ARG A 62 15.46 0.15 -1.69
N GLU A 63 16.50 0.05 -2.52
CA GLU A 63 16.59 0.84 -3.75
C GLU A 63 16.13 0.05 -4.98
N ASP A 64 16.36 -1.27 -4.99
CA ASP A 64 15.98 -2.12 -6.11
C ASP A 64 14.55 -2.63 -5.98
N VAL A 65 13.81 -2.55 -7.08
CA VAL A 65 12.46 -3.12 -7.23
C VAL A 65 12.42 -4.02 -8.44
N ALA A 66 11.71 -5.14 -8.34
CA ALA A 66 11.55 -6.10 -9.44
C ALA A 66 10.09 -6.45 -9.66
N VAL A 67 9.58 -6.28 -10.89
CA VAL A 67 8.27 -6.80 -11.29
C VAL A 67 8.35 -8.33 -11.34
N THR A 68 7.54 -9.00 -10.53
CA THR A 68 7.51 -10.47 -10.44
C THR A 68 6.44 -11.06 -11.34
N ARG A 69 5.33 -10.35 -11.52
CA ARG A 69 4.17 -10.81 -12.29
C ARG A 69 3.29 -9.65 -12.74
N ALA A 70 2.65 -9.79 -13.90
CA ALA A 70 1.56 -8.92 -14.32
C ALA A 70 0.40 -9.76 -14.86
N VAL A 71 -0.83 -9.47 -14.43
CA VAL A 71 -2.04 -10.21 -14.83
C VAL A 71 -3.10 -9.23 -15.30
N GLY A 72 -3.60 -9.44 -16.52
CA GLY A 72 -4.72 -8.67 -17.08
C GLY A 72 -6.05 -9.34 -16.74
N THR A 73 -7.03 -8.52 -16.40
CA THR A 73 -8.40 -8.89 -16.04
C THR A 73 -9.38 -7.94 -16.71
N ASP A 74 -10.68 -8.25 -16.63
CA ASP A 74 -11.73 -7.36 -17.14
C ASP A 74 -11.75 -6.02 -16.37
N ASP A 75 -11.35 -6.04 -15.10
CA ASP A 75 -11.33 -4.89 -14.19
C ASP A 75 -9.98 -4.14 -14.20
N GLY A 76 -9.11 -4.40 -15.18
CA GLY A 76 -7.80 -3.75 -15.32
C GLY A 76 -6.61 -4.70 -15.16
N VAL A 77 -5.48 -4.18 -14.68
CA VAL A 77 -4.20 -4.89 -14.59
C VAL A 77 -3.71 -4.97 -13.16
N PHE A 78 -3.32 -6.16 -12.73
CA PHE A 78 -2.56 -6.36 -11.50
C PHE A 78 -1.08 -6.44 -11.82
N VAL A 79 -0.27 -5.57 -11.23
CA VAL A 79 1.19 -5.64 -11.24
C VAL A 79 1.65 -6.05 -9.84
N GLU A 80 2.34 -7.18 -9.76
CA GLU A 80 3.03 -7.62 -8.56
C GLU A 80 4.52 -7.29 -8.70
N TYR A 81 5.07 -6.64 -7.69
CA TYR A 81 6.49 -6.36 -7.60
C TYR A 81 7.03 -6.72 -6.22
N ALA A 82 8.34 -6.88 -6.13
CA ALA A 82 9.05 -7.13 -4.89
C ALA A 82 10.14 -6.08 -4.65
N TRP A 83 10.44 -5.85 -3.38
CA TRP A 83 11.69 -5.23 -2.95
C TRP A 83 12.70 -6.33 -2.62
N PRO A 84 13.51 -6.84 -3.55
CA PRO A 84 14.47 -7.90 -3.26
C PRO A 84 15.46 -7.51 -2.17
N MET A 85 15.90 -8.50 -1.40
CA MET A 85 17.02 -8.38 -0.48
C MET A 85 18.26 -9.02 -1.09
N VAL A 86 19.39 -8.32 -1.09
CA VAL A 86 20.67 -8.88 -1.53
C VAL A 86 21.31 -9.61 -0.35
N VAL A 87 21.37 -10.94 -0.41
CA VAL A 87 22.04 -11.79 0.59
C VAL A 87 23.15 -12.56 -0.11
N ASN A 88 24.39 -12.37 0.34
CA ASN A 88 25.58 -13.01 -0.25
C ASN A 88 25.68 -12.79 -1.77
N GLY A 89 25.38 -11.57 -2.24
CA GLY A 89 25.41 -11.22 -3.66
C GLY A 89 24.29 -11.82 -4.50
N ARG A 90 23.29 -12.46 -3.89
CA ARG A 90 22.11 -12.99 -4.59
C ARG A 90 20.86 -12.24 -4.17
N SER A 91 20.07 -11.84 -5.16
CA SER A 91 18.74 -11.30 -4.95
C SER A 91 17.81 -12.40 -4.43
N GLN A 92 17.21 -12.17 -3.27
CA GLN A 92 16.21 -13.03 -2.65
C GLN A 92 14.91 -12.26 -2.46
N THR A 93 13.79 -12.92 -2.73
CA THR A 93 12.45 -12.36 -2.53
C THR A 93 11.63 -13.34 -1.70
N THR A 94 10.96 -12.83 -0.69
CA THR A 94 10.02 -13.56 0.15
C THR A 94 8.63 -12.95 0.03
N ALA A 95 7.61 -13.64 0.55
CA ALA A 95 6.26 -13.11 0.59
C ALA A 95 6.14 -11.76 1.33
N ALA A 96 7.06 -11.49 2.26
CA ALA A 96 7.11 -10.24 3.01
C ALA A 96 7.53 -9.03 2.14
N ASP A 97 8.14 -9.27 0.98
CA ASP A 97 8.70 -8.24 0.11
C ASP A 97 7.74 -7.83 -1.02
N LEU A 98 6.71 -8.64 -1.25
CA LEU A 98 5.77 -8.47 -2.37
C LEU A 98 4.74 -7.39 -2.10
N VAL A 99 4.38 -6.66 -3.15
CA VAL A 99 3.28 -5.69 -3.22
C VAL A 99 2.53 -5.94 -4.52
N THR A 100 1.21 -5.85 -4.47
CA THR A 100 0.33 -5.92 -5.63
C THR A 100 -0.36 -4.59 -5.82
N VAL A 101 -0.30 -4.05 -7.03
CA VAL A 101 -0.96 -2.81 -7.45
C VAL A 101 -1.97 -3.16 -8.54
N GLN A 102 -3.22 -2.74 -8.35
CA GLN A 102 -4.25 -2.80 -9.37
C GLN A 102 -4.31 -1.46 -10.10
N LEU A 103 -4.23 -1.48 -11.42
CA LEU A 103 -4.34 -0.32 -12.28
C LEU A 103 -5.56 -0.44 -13.19
N GLN A 104 -6.24 0.68 -13.43
CA GLN A 104 -7.38 0.78 -14.35
C GLN A 104 -7.12 1.87 -15.39
N PRO A 105 -7.57 1.66 -16.64
CA PRO A 105 -7.53 2.70 -17.66
C PRO A 105 -8.71 3.67 -17.43
N VAL A 106 -8.41 4.96 -17.27
CA VAL A 106 -9.40 6.05 -17.21
C VAL A 106 -9.02 7.09 -18.24
N SER A 107 -9.93 7.43 -19.15
CA SER A 107 -9.70 8.45 -20.19
C SER A 107 -8.35 8.28 -20.92
N ASN A 108 -8.04 7.03 -21.29
CA ASN A 108 -6.81 6.63 -21.99
C ASN A 108 -5.49 6.76 -21.20
N HIS A 109 -5.55 6.90 -19.87
CA HIS A 109 -4.40 6.89 -18.98
C HIS A 109 -4.56 5.80 -17.91
N TRP A 110 -3.45 5.22 -17.47
CA TRP A 110 -3.45 4.24 -16.39
C TRP A 110 -3.38 4.94 -15.04
N HIS A 111 -4.26 4.52 -14.13
CA HIS A 111 -4.27 5.01 -12.75
C HIS A 111 -4.27 3.85 -11.78
N ILE A 112 -3.62 4.03 -10.63
CA ILE A 112 -3.66 3.09 -9.52
C ILE A 112 -5.04 3.14 -8.88
N HIS A 113 -5.72 2.00 -8.91
CA HIS A 113 -7.01 1.80 -8.27
C HIS A 113 -6.84 1.31 -6.83
N ASN A 114 -5.97 0.30 -6.62
CA ASN A 114 -5.80 -0.34 -5.33
C ASN A 114 -4.36 -0.78 -5.11
N ILE A 115 -3.93 -0.81 -3.85
CA ILE A 115 -2.60 -1.29 -3.44
C ILE A 115 -2.78 -2.27 -2.29
N ASN A 116 -2.21 -3.47 -2.44
CA ASN A 116 -2.14 -4.46 -1.40
C ASN A 116 -0.68 -4.78 -1.07
N PRO A 117 -0.21 -4.61 0.17
CA PRO A 117 1.18 -4.88 0.56
C PRO A 117 1.46 -6.39 0.74
N ALA A 118 0.96 -7.21 -0.19
CA ALA A 118 1.17 -8.65 -0.26
C ALA A 118 1.06 -9.15 -1.71
N SER A 119 1.31 -10.44 -1.89
CA SER A 119 1.14 -11.12 -3.18
C SER A 119 -0.32 -11.18 -3.61
N LEU A 120 -0.55 -11.21 -4.93
CA LEU A 120 -1.87 -11.38 -5.54
C LEU A 120 -2.53 -12.70 -5.13
N ASP A 121 -1.75 -13.76 -4.91
CA ASP A 121 -2.30 -15.07 -4.51
C ASP A 121 -2.72 -15.10 -3.04
N THR A 122 -2.18 -14.19 -2.24
CA THR A 122 -2.36 -14.15 -0.79
C THR A 122 -2.57 -12.72 -0.28
N PRO A 123 -3.62 -12.03 -0.76
CA PRO A 123 -3.84 -10.62 -0.45
C PRO A 123 -3.98 -10.40 1.05
N LEU A 124 -3.43 -9.30 1.53
CA LEU A 124 -3.54 -8.89 2.91
C LEU A 124 -4.93 -8.32 3.15
N THR A 125 -5.67 -8.95 4.06
CA THR A 125 -6.95 -8.47 4.58
C THR A 125 -6.79 -8.08 6.04
N ASN A 126 -7.73 -7.33 6.62
CA ASN A 126 -7.69 -6.98 8.05
C ASN A 126 -7.61 -8.25 8.95
N ALA A 127 -8.40 -9.28 8.65
CA ALA A 127 -8.38 -10.55 9.38
C ALA A 127 -7.03 -11.27 9.26
N ARG A 128 -6.46 -11.33 8.04
CA ARG A 128 -5.15 -11.94 7.82
C ARG A 128 -4.05 -11.17 8.53
N ALA A 129 -4.08 -9.85 8.49
CA ALA A 129 -3.11 -8.99 9.16
C ALA A 129 -3.09 -9.22 10.66
N ARG A 130 -4.28 -9.29 11.29
CA ARG A 130 -4.41 -9.64 12.71
C ARG A 130 -3.84 -11.03 13.01
N GLY A 131 -4.13 -12.02 12.17
CA GLY A 131 -3.58 -13.36 12.28
C GLY A 131 -2.04 -13.37 12.23
N VAL A 132 -1.43 -12.64 11.28
CA VAL A 132 0.03 -12.52 11.16
C VAL A 132 0.64 -11.92 12.42
N LEU A 133 0.07 -10.83 12.97
CA LEU A 133 0.59 -10.22 14.21
C LEU A 133 0.47 -11.13 15.42
N MET A 134 -0.64 -11.87 15.55
CA MET A 134 -0.82 -12.82 16.65
C MET A 134 0.25 -13.92 16.64
N SER A 135 0.60 -14.42 15.46
CA SER A 135 1.65 -15.43 15.29
C SER A 135 3.07 -14.89 15.45
N ASN A 136 3.26 -13.57 15.36
CA ASN A 136 4.57 -12.90 15.39
C ASN A 136 4.72 -11.93 16.58
N ARG A 137 4.03 -12.18 17.70
CA ARG A 137 4.03 -11.30 18.88
C ARG A 137 5.42 -10.96 19.42
N VAL A 138 6.40 -11.86 19.26
CA VAL A 138 7.80 -11.66 19.69
C VAL A 138 8.46 -10.50 18.93
N LEU A 139 7.98 -10.17 17.73
CA LEU A 139 8.50 -9.11 16.87
C LEU A 139 7.79 -7.76 17.09
N ILE A 140 7.05 -7.60 18.19
CA ILE A 140 6.31 -6.37 18.54
C ILE A 140 6.86 -5.87 19.89
N ARG A 141 7.36 -4.63 19.94
CA ARG A 141 7.86 -4.02 21.19
C ARG A 141 6.73 -3.62 22.13
N ASP A 142 7.05 -3.32 23.39
CA ASP A 142 6.10 -2.84 24.42
C ASP A 142 5.31 -1.57 24.02
N GLN A 143 5.79 -0.81 23.02
CA GLN A 143 5.07 0.34 22.44
C GLN A 143 4.16 -0.02 21.26
N GLY A 144 3.98 -1.30 20.94
CA GLY A 144 3.11 -1.79 19.87
C GLY A 144 3.68 -1.69 18.44
N LEU A 145 4.86 -1.11 18.27
CA LEU A 145 5.53 -1.01 16.97
C LEU A 145 6.31 -2.29 16.63
N PRO A 146 6.16 -2.84 15.41
CA PRO A 146 6.96 -3.97 14.97
C PRO A 146 8.46 -3.66 14.91
N THR A 147 9.30 -4.62 15.28
CA THR A 147 10.77 -4.52 15.17
C THR A 147 11.26 -4.73 13.74
N GLU A 148 10.51 -5.48 12.95
CA GLU A 148 10.81 -5.77 11.56
C GLU A 148 10.04 -4.84 10.62
N PRO A 149 10.71 -4.10 9.72
CA PRO A 149 10.05 -3.13 8.84
C PRO A 149 8.94 -3.73 7.95
N TRP A 150 9.05 -4.99 7.56
CA TRP A 150 8.04 -5.67 6.74
C TRP A 150 6.70 -5.88 7.47
N LEU A 151 6.68 -5.84 8.80
CA LEU A 151 5.46 -5.93 9.60
C LEU A 151 4.69 -4.61 9.69
N LEU A 152 5.29 -3.48 9.31
CA LEU A 152 4.60 -2.17 9.36
C LEU A 152 3.29 -2.13 8.55
N PRO A 153 3.23 -2.55 7.27
CA PRO A 153 1.96 -2.65 6.54
C PRO A 153 0.98 -3.62 7.20
N VAL A 154 1.47 -4.69 7.82
CA VAL A 154 0.62 -5.65 8.54
C VAL A 154 -0.01 -4.99 9.77
N ALA A 155 0.79 -4.27 10.56
CA ALA A 155 0.33 -3.50 11.70
C ALA A 155 -0.70 -2.43 11.31
N PHE A 156 -0.47 -1.76 10.17
CA PHE A 156 -1.38 -0.77 9.61
C PHE A 156 -2.72 -1.38 9.18
N PHE A 157 -2.69 -2.53 8.52
CA PHE A 157 -3.91 -3.24 8.12
C PHE A 157 -4.67 -3.82 9.30
N ALA A 158 -3.97 -4.25 10.36
CA ALA A 158 -4.59 -4.81 11.56
C ALA A 158 -5.19 -3.74 12.47
N GLY A 159 -4.68 -2.51 12.40
CA GLY A 159 -5.06 -1.37 13.24
C GLY A 159 -4.19 -1.17 14.47
N SER A 160 -3.07 -1.90 14.58
CA SER A 160 -2.09 -1.73 15.67
C SER A 160 -1.06 -0.63 15.38
N LEU A 161 -0.84 -0.29 14.11
CA LEU A 161 -0.11 0.90 13.70
C LEU A 161 -1.10 1.91 13.13
N GLN A 162 -1.09 3.13 13.67
CA GLN A 162 -2.03 4.19 13.28
C GLN A 162 -1.27 5.47 12.98
N PRO A 163 -0.90 5.69 11.71
CA PRO A 163 -0.40 6.97 11.28
C PRO A 163 -1.42 8.08 11.58
N PRO A 164 -0.97 9.31 11.88
CA PRO A 164 -1.86 10.44 12.03
C PRO A 164 -2.73 10.63 10.78
N LEU A 165 -4.01 10.94 10.99
CA LEU A 165 -4.89 11.38 9.90
C LEU A 165 -4.43 12.73 9.38
N ARG A 166 -4.51 12.94 8.07
CA ARG A 166 -4.28 14.26 7.48
C ARG A 166 -5.33 15.24 7.98
N PRO A 167 -4.96 16.49 8.31
CA PRO A 167 -5.95 17.51 8.66
C PRO A 167 -7.02 17.70 7.58
N GLN A 168 -6.63 17.57 6.31
CA GLN A 168 -7.54 17.69 5.16
C GLN A 168 -8.56 16.53 5.09
N ALA A 169 -8.21 15.35 5.59
CA ALA A 169 -9.12 14.19 5.67
C ALA A 169 -10.17 14.31 6.79
N LEU A 170 -10.15 15.39 7.58
CA LEU A 170 -11.15 15.69 8.60
C LEU A 170 -11.94 16.95 8.24
N ALA A 171 -12.03 17.26 6.94
CA ALA A 171 -12.78 18.40 6.43
C ALA A 171 -14.29 18.22 6.64
N ASP A 172 -14.79 16.99 6.54
CA ASP A 172 -16.19 16.64 6.84
C ASP A 172 -16.43 16.46 8.35
N ASP A 173 -17.56 16.94 8.85
CA ASP A 173 -17.89 16.91 10.28
C ASP A 173 -18.17 15.49 10.81
N VAL A 174 -18.71 14.59 9.97
CA VAL A 174 -18.90 13.19 10.32
C VAL A 174 -17.54 12.50 10.42
N GLU A 175 -16.67 12.73 9.44
CA GLU A 175 -15.31 12.17 9.43
C GLU A 175 -14.50 12.61 10.65
N ARG A 176 -14.60 13.90 11.04
CA ARG A 176 -13.94 14.46 12.22
C ARG A 176 -14.38 13.80 13.52
N LEU A 177 -15.64 13.39 13.62
CA LEU A 177 -16.19 12.71 14.80
C LEU A 177 -15.87 11.20 14.81
N PHE A 178 -15.92 10.54 13.65
CA PHE A 178 -15.82 9.09 13.56
C PHE A 178 -14.39 8.57 13.40
N LEU A 179 -13.59 9.12 12.50
CA LEU A 179 -12.30 8.55 12.13
C LEU A 179 -11.30 8.48 13.30
N PRO A 180 -11.14 9.52 14.14
CA PRO A 180 -10.27 9.43 15.32
C PRO A 180 -10.75 8.38 16.31
N GLY A 181 -12.07 8.25 16.49
CA GLY A 181 -12.68 7.26 17.38
C GLY A 181 -12.52 5.83 16.88
N MET A 182 -12.51 5.62 15.55
CA MET A 182 -12.21 4.32 14.94
C MET A 182 -10.72 3.98 15.10
N GLN A 183 -9.83 4.94 14.90
CA GLN A 183 -8.41 4.77 15.20
C GLN A 183 -8.21 4.36 16.67
N GLN A 184 -8.71 5.11 17.64
CA GLN A 184 -8.57 4.75 19.07
C GLN A 184 -9.06 3.33 19.43
N ARG A 185 -10.01 2.77 18.66
CA ARG A 185 -10.55 1.41 18.84
C ARG A 185 -9.77 0.32 18.09
N GLY A 186 -8.65 0.65 17.45
CA GLY A 186 -7.81 -0.31 16.74
C GLY A 186 -8.37 -0.75 15.38
N TYR A 187 -9.14 0.10 14.70
CA TYR A 187 -9.57 -0.17 13.33
C TYR A 187 -8.39 0.04 12.37
N GLY A 188 -8.10 -0.98 11.56
CA GLY A 188 -7.04 -0.90 10.55
C GLY A 188 -7.50 -0.15 9.30
N ALA A 189 -6.53 0.21 8.46
CA ALA A 189 -6.76 1.04 7.28
C ALA A 189 -7.93 0.59 6.37
N PRO A 190 -8.07 -0.72 6.03
CA PRO A 190 -9.18 -1.16 5.19
C PRO A 190 -10.57 -0.96 5.83
N LEU A 191 -10.65 -0.97 7.16
CA LEU A 191 -11.92 -0.74 7.87
C LEU A 191 -12.24 0.75 7.99
N LEU A 192 -11.21 1.61 8.09
CA LEU A 192 -11.39 3.07 8.08
C LEU A 192 -11.97 3.56 6.75
N LEU A 193 -11.58 2.94 5.63
CA LEU A 193 -12.18 3.21 4.32
C LEU A 193 -13.68 2.93 4.25
N ARG A 194 -14.17 1.92 4.99
CA ARG A 194 -15.61 1.58 5.03
C ARG A 194 -16.43 2.53 5.91
N GLY A 195 -15.76 3.35 6.71
CA GLY A 195 -16.39 4.37 7.54
C GLY A 195 -16.54 5.71 6.85
N ARG A 196 -16.08 5.85 5.59
CA ARG A 196 -16.31 7.01 4.72
C ARG A 196 -17.49 6.74 3.79
#